data_AF-A0A067MDS7-F1
#
_entry.id   AF-A0A067MDS7-F1
#
_cell.length_a   1.000
_cell.length_b   1.000
_cell.length_c   1.000
_cell.angle_alpha   90.00
_cell.angle_beta   90.00
_cell.angle_gamma   90.00
#
_symmetry.space_group_name_H-M   'P 1'
#
loop_
_entity.id
_entity.type
_entity.pdbx_description
1 polymer ?
#
loop_
_entity_poly.entity_id
_entity_poly.type
_entity_poly.pdbx_seq_one_letter_code
_entity_poly.pdbx_strand_id
1 'polypeptide(L)'
;MKVLTSVSLLAFAAHVLAAPTLVPIQKVSGPVKAGSYIIKLKPGADKRGHLGKLAQILGTADSHLAYDYDNVFHGYAGTIKGAALEFIQASKDVEYIVPDGIASINYDAGTEAREAPGAPLDIDAFATGGEGVDIYSVDTGVYTAHNSFGGRARWGATFGGYANADGNGHGTHTAATAAGATYGIAASANVIAVKVLSDGGSGAWSDIIAGVNYIVSSAKSSGRPTIATLSLGGGAIQSVDDSVASAISQGIHFTIAAGNSNVDAGTTSPARVVTANTIGASDANNVKAYFSNYGPVVDVWAPGVNILSAWIGSPSATNSISGTSMATPFVAGILAVAIGKYGNKTPAALSADLRANARPVVTGAPSGTTNLLATLW
;
A
#
# COMPACT_ATOMS: atom_id res chain seq x y z
N MET A 1 -53.61 -55.37 47.47
CA MET A 1 -53.52 -54.35 46.41
C MET A 1 -52.77 -53.14 46.94
N LYS A 2 -51.51 -52.93 46.53
CA LYS A 2 -50.75 -51.70 46.80
C LYS A 2 -50.71 -50.90 45.49
N VAL A 3 -51.31 -49.71 45.50
CA VAL A 3 -51.25 -48.77 44.37
C VAL A 3 -50.02 -47.90 44.57
N LEU A 4 -49.02 -48.02 43.69
CA LEU A 4 -47.92 -47.06 43.61
C LEU A 4 -48.31 -45.96 42.62
N THR A 5 -48.50 -44.75 43.12
CA THR A 5 -48.55 -43.52 42.33
C THR A 5 -47.13 -43.05 42.04
N SER A 6 -46.72 -43.16 40.78
CA SER A 6 -45.47 -42.59 40.27
C SER A 6 -45.70 -41.12 39.90
N VAL A 7 -45.03 -40.20 40.59
CA VAL A 7 -44.97 -38.78 40.24
C VAL A 7 -43.77 -38.57 39.31
N SER A 8 -44.02 -38.25 38.04
CA SER A 8 -42.97 -37.84 37.10
C SER A 8 -42.63 -36.37 37.28
N LEU A 9 -41.41 -36.08 37.77
CA LEU A 9 -40.83 -34.73 37.69
C LEU A 9 -40.43 -34.44 36.23
N LEU A 10 -41.08 -33.47 35.58
CA LEU A 10 -40.55 -32.83 34.38
C LEU A 10 -39.40 -31.90 34.79
N ALA A 11 -38.18 -32.24 34.39
CA ALA A 11 -37.04 -31.33 34.49
C ALA A 11 -37.13 -30.27 33.37
N PHE A 12 -37.38 -29.01 33.73
CA PHE A 12 -37.20 -27.87 32.83
C PHE A 12 -35.70 -27.66 32.58
N ALA A 13 -35.22 -28.06 31.40
CA ALA A 13 -33.90 -27.68 30.93
C ALA A 13 -33.90 -26.19 30.56
N ALA A 14 -33.44 -25.34 31.48
CA ALA A 14 -33.15 -23.95 31.19
C ALA A 14 -32.05 -23.90 30.12
N HIS A 15 -32.43 -23.51 28.90
CA HIS A 15 -31.46 -23.22 27.85
C HIS A 15 -30.73 -21.94 28.24
N VAL A 16 -29.53 -22.08 28.79
CA VAL A 16 -28.62 -20.95 28.99
C VAL A 16 -28.20 -20.50 27.59
N LEU A 17 -28.88 -19.49 27.06
CA LEU A 17 -28.43 -18.76 25.86
C LEU A 17 -27.13 -18.06 26.24
N ALA A 18 -25.99 -18.64 25.83
CA ALA A 18 -24.70 -17.98 25.94
C ALA A 18 -24.80 -16.61 25.22
N ALA A 19 -24.40 -15.55 25.91
CA ALA A 19 -24.34 -14.22 25.30
C ALA A 19 -23.48 -14.29 24.03
N PRO A 20 -23.89 -13.64 22.93
CA PRO A 20 -23.11 -13.66 21.70
C PRO A 20 -21.70 -13.14 21.98
N THR A 21 -20.69 -13.91 21.56
CA THR A 21 -19.29 -13.52 21.72
C THR A 21 -19.02 -12.29 20.87
N LEU A 22 -18.63 -11.19 21.51
CA LEU A 22 -18.27 -9.96 20.82
C LEU A 22 -17.01 -10.16 20.00
N VAL A 23 -16.99 -9.60 18.78
CA VAL A 23 -15.77 -9.51 17.97
C VAL A 23 -14.80 -8.55 18.67
N PRO A 24 -13.59 -9.02 19.05
CA PRO A 24 -12.61 -8.18 19.70
C PRO A 24 -12.02 -7.16 18.71
N ILE A 25 -11.73 -5.96 19.21
CA ILE A 25 -10.93 -4.97 18.49
C ILE A 25 -9.47 -5.43 18.57
N GLN A 26 -8.85 -5.68 17.41
CA GLN A 26 -7.45 -6.12 17.38
C GLN A 26 -6.52 -5.02 17.88
N LYS A 27 -5.35 -5.42 18.38
CA LYS A 27 -4.28 -4.49 18.76
C LYS A 27 -3.41 -4.22 17.54
N VAL A 28 -3.03 -2.97 17.36
CA VAL A 28 -2.09 -2.52 16.31
C VAL A 28 -0.92 -1.80 16.97
N SER A 29 0.25 -1.80 16.32
CA SER A 29 1.40 -1.03 16.77
C SER A 29 1.38 0.39 16.20
N GLY A 30 1.92 1.34 16.96
CA GLY A 30 2.06 2.73 16.53
C GLY A 30 0.80 3.58 16.74
N PRO A 31 0.81 4.83 16.21
CA PRO A 31 -0.29 5.77 16.38
C PRO A 31 -1.54 5.33 15.61
N VAL A 32 -2.70 5.69 16.15
CA VAL A 32 -4.02 5.41 15.57
C VAL A 32 -4.85 6.69 15.50
N LYS A 33 -5.70 6.79 14.47
CA LYS A 33 -6.73 7.81 14.36
C LYS A 33 -7.83 7.53 15.38
N ALA A 34 -7.91 8.37 16.41
CA ALA A 34 -8.78 8.13 17.57
C ALA A 34 -10.25 7.91 17.17
N GLY A 35 -10.83 6.81 17.66
CA GLY A 35 -12.21 6.43 17.38
C GLY A 35 -12.50 6.02 15.93
N SER A 36 -11.46 5.85 15.10
CA SER A 36 -11.59 5.35 13.72
C SER A 36 -11.23 3.87 13.66
N TYR A 37 -12.01 3.13 12.88
CA TYR A 37 -11.86 1.68 12.73
C TYR A 37 -12.00 1.27 11.26
N ILE A 38 -11.30 0.20 10.90
CA ILE A 38 -11.49 -0.54 9.66
C ILE A 38 -12.15 -1.87 10.01
N ILE A 39 -13.26 -2.16 9.35
CA ILE A 39 -14.10 -3.32 9.58
C ILE A 39 -14.11 -4.15 8.31
N LYS A 40 -13.72 -5.43 8.42
CA LYS A 40 -13.93 -6.42 7.37
C LYS A 40 -15.08 -7.33 7.77
N LEU A 41 -16.00 -7.57 6.85
CA LEU A 41 -17.08 -8.53 7.02
C LEU A 41 -16.69 -9.88 6.43
N LYS A 42 -17.31 -10.93 6.94
CA LYS A 42 -17.11 -12.30 6.50
C LYS A 42 -17.52 -12.46 5.03
N PRO A 43 -16.87 -13.38 4.29
CA PRO A 43 -17.33 -13.77 2.97
C PRO A 43 -18.83 -14.15 2.98
N GLY A 44 -19.61 -13.59 2.06
CA GLY A 44 -21.04 -13.87 1.93
C GLY A 44 -21.97 -13.11 2.88
N ALA A 45 -21.44 -12.23 3.76
CA ALA A 45 -22.27 -11.33 4.56
C ALA A 45 -23.12 -10.39 3.67
N ASP A 46 -24.34 -10.06 4.11
CA ASP A 46 -25.16 -9.04 3.45
C ASP A 46 -24.68 -7.65 3.87
N LYS A 47 -23.67 -7.14 3.15
CA LYS A 47 -23.11 -5.80 3.38
C LYS A 47 -24.17 -4.71 3.41
N ARG A 48 -25.08 -4.75 2.44
CA ARG A 48 -26.08 -3.69 2.23
C ARG A 48 -27.04 -3.68 3.41
N GLY A 49 -27.50 -4.85 3.83
CA GLY A 49 -28.33 -4.99 5.03
C GLY A 49 -27.59 -4.58 6.31
N HIS A 50 -26.32 -4.96 6.46
CA HIS A 50 -25.48 -4.57 7.61
C HIS A 50 -25.28 -3.06 7.68
N LEU A 51 -24.87 -2.42 6.58
CA LEU A 51 -24.70 -0.96 6.49
C LEU A 51 -26.02 -0.22 6.65
N GLY A 52 -27.13 -0.76 6.14
CA GLY A 52 -28.47 -0.20 6.33
C GLY A 52 -28.87 -0.13 7.79
N LYS A 53 -28.59 -1.18 8.58
CA LYS A 53 -28.81 -1.19 10.04
C LYS A 53 -27.86 -0.22 10.75
N LEU A 54 -26.59 -0.24 10.39
CA LEU A 54 -25.58 0.66 10.96
C LEU A 54 -25.97 2.13 10.74
N ALA A 55 -26.45 2.50 9.55
CA ALA A 55 -26.87 3.85 9.22
C ALA A 55 -27.98 4.39 10.14
N GLN A 56 -28.92 3.53 10.58
CA GLN A 56 -29.95 3.91 11.55
C GLN A 56 -29.37 4.27 12.92
N ILE A 57 -28.26 3.63 13.31
CA ILE A 57 -27.57 3.91 14.58
C ILE A 57 -26.71 5.18 14.45
N LEU A 58 -25.99 5.32 13.32
CA LEU A 58 -25.11 6.46 13.06
C LEU A 58 -25.87 7.80 13.07
N GLY A 59 -27.10 7.84 12.55
CA GLY A 59 -27.93 9.06 12.52
C GLY A 59 -28.25 9.68 13.88
N THR A 60 -27.86 9.03 14.98
CA THR A 60 -28.09 9.49 16.36
C THR A 60 -26.79 9.74 17.16
N ALA A 61 -25.61 9.60 16.54
CA ALA A 61 -24.31 9.62 17.23
C ALA A 61 -23.24 10.43 16.46
N ASP A 62 -22.15 10.81 17.15
CA ASP A 62 -20.95 11.45 16.55
C ASP A 62 -20.08 10.44 15.76
N SER A 63 -20.72 9.56 15.01
CA SER A 63 -20.09 8.51 14.20
C SER A 63 -20.47 8.66 12.74
N HIS A 64 -19.55 8.36 11.83
CA HIS A 64 -19.80 8.39 10.40
C HIS A 64 -18.98 7.34 9.67
N LEU A 65 -19.51 6.83 8.57
CA LEU A 65 -18.75 6.05 7.60
C LEU A 65 -17.92 7.00 6.75
N ALA A 66 -16.62 6.73 6.66
CA ALA A 66 -15.70 7.45 5.79
C ALA A 66 -15.58 6.74 4.42
N TYR A 67 -15.49 5.41 4.44
CA TYR A 67 -15.27 4.62 3.23
C TYR A 67 -16.10 3.34 3.21
N ASP A 68 -16.51 2.97 2.00
CA ASP A 68 -17.14 1.71 1.69
C ASP A 68 -16.28 0.96 0.65
N TYR A 69 -15.75 -0.21 1.00
CA TYR A 69 -14.79 -0.95 0.17
C TYR A 69 -15.47 -2.10 -0.57
N ASP A 70 -15.54 -2.03 -1.90
CA ASP A 70 -16.19 -3.06 -2.71
C ASP A 70 -15.22 -3.89 -3.56
N ASN A 71 -14.00 -3.39 -3.77
CA ASN A 71 -13.05 -4.00 -4.69
C ASN A 71 -11.84 -4.65 -4.03
N VAL A 72 -11.45 -4.21 -2.83
CA VAL A 72 -10.27 -4.75 -2.14
C VAL A 72 -10.63 -5.77 -1.08
N PHE A 73 -11.68 -5.53 -0.32
CA PHE A 73 -12.33 -6.56 0.50
C PHE A 73 -13.71 -6.09 0.86
N HIS A 74 -14.55 -7.03 1.28
CA HIS A 74 -15.89 -6.75 1.75
C HIS A 74 -15.84 -6.06 3.12
N GLY A 75 -15.87 -4.73 3.15
CA GLY A 75 -15.74 -3.99 4.39
C GLY A 75 -15.92 -2.48 4.24
N TYR A 76 -15.65 -1.75 5.32
CA TYR A 76 -15.82 -0.30 5.41
C TYR A 76 -14.92 0.28 6.51
N ALA A 77 -14.79 1.61 6.55
CA ALA A 77 -14.08 2.30 7.61
C ALA A 77 -14.79 3.61 7.99
N GLY A 78 -14.53 4.10 9.19
CA GLY A 78 -15.09 5.36 9.66
C GLY A 78 -14.80 5.64 11.13
N THR A 79 -15.21 6.84 11.58
CA THR A 79 -15.24 7.16 13.00
C THR A 79 -16.47 6.51 13.63
N ILE A 80 -16.27 5.52 14.50
CA ILE A 80 -17.34 4.72 15.09
C ILE A 80 -17.22 4.72 16.62
N LYS A 81 -18.29 5.10 17.32
CA LYS A 81 -18.33 5.21 18.79
C LYS A 81 -19.65 4.69 19.34
N GLY A 82 -19.69 4.43 20.65
CA GLY A 82 -20.90 4.09 21.40
C GLY A 82 -21.69 2.92 20.78
N ALA A 83 -23.00 3.10 20.67
CA ALA A 83 -23.93 2.08 20.16
C ALA A 83 -23.57 1.55 18.76
N ALA A 84 -22.94 2.36 17.91
CA ALA A 84 -22.50 1.92 16.59
C ALA A 84 -21.35 0.91 16.71
N LEU A 85 -20.40 1.13 17.62
CA LEU A 85 -19.30 0.20 17.86
C LEU A 85 -19.82 -1.09 18.51
N GLU A 86 -20.74 -0.98 19.47
CA GLU A 86 -21.39 -2.13 20.12
C GLU A 86 -22.14 -3.00 19.11
N PHE A 87 -22.89 -2.40 18.19
CA PHE A 87 -23.55 -3.10 17.09
C PHE A 87 -22.55 -3.88 16.22
N ILE A 88 -21.43 -3.25 15.85
CA ILE A 88 -20.40 -3.89 15.01
C ILE A 88 -19.76 -5.06 15.77
N GLN A 89 -19.39 -4.87 17.04
CA GLN A 89 -18.80 -5.94 17.85
C GLN A 89 -19.77 -7.11 18.07
N ALA A 90 -21.07 -6.87 18.16
CA ALA A 90 -22.08 -7.92 18.29
C ALA A 90 -22.51 -8.55 16.95
N SER A 91 -22.10 -7.98 15.81
CA SER A 91 -22.58 -8.43 14.50
C SER A 91 -21.93 -9.74 14.07
N LYS A 92 -22.75 -10.73 13.73
CA LYS A 92 -22.31 -12.01 13.14
C LYS A 92 -21.65 -11.85 11.78
N ASP A 93 -21.90 -10.72 11.10
CA ASP A 93 -21.41 -10.42 9.76
C ASP A 93 -19.94 -9.99 9.79
N VAL A 94 -19.43 -9.51 10.93
CA VAL A 94 -18.07 -8.97 11.07
C VAL A 94 -17.04 -10.10 11.20
N GLU A 95 -15.98 -10.03 10.41
CA GLU A 95 -14.81 -10.91 10.47
C GLU A 95 -13.77 -10.38 11.45
N TYR A 96 -13.39 -9.11 11.29
CA TYR A 96 -12.50 -8.42 12.23
C TYR A 96 -12.77 -6.92 12.31
N ILE A 97 -12.28 -6.33 13.40
CA ILE A 97 -12.27 -4.89 13.65
C ILE A 97 -10.84 -4.52 14.03
N VAL A 98 -10.25 -3.56 13.31
CA VAL A 98 -8.93 -3.02 13.64
C VAL A 98 -9.03 -1.49 13.83
N PRO A 99 -8.32 -0.92 14.83
CA PRO A 99 -8.14 0.52 14.90
C PRO A 99 -7.45 1.03 13.64
N ASP A 100 -7.85 2.20 13.17
CA ASP A 100 -7.28 2.83 11.98
C ASP A 100 -5.91 3.42 12.31
N GLY A 101 -4.85 2.63 12.09
CA GLY A 101 -3.47 3.06 12.31
C GLY A 101 -3.03 4.14 11.32
N ILE A 102 -1.86 4.71 11.59
CA ILE A 102 -1.24 5.73 10.73
C ILE A 102 -0.01 5.15 10.04
N ALA A 103 0.08 5.41 8.73
CA ALA A 103 1.30 5.22 7.95
C ALA A 103 2.03 6.56 7.78
N SER A 104 3.32 6.49 7.54
CA SER A 104 4.16 7.66 7.28
C SER A 104 5.21 7.36 6.21
N ILE A 105 5.68 8.42 5.57
CA ILE A 105 6.96 8.42 4.86
C ILE A 105 8.07 8.80 5.84
N ASN A 106 9.25 8.23 5.63
CA ASN A 106 10.48 8.65 6.29
C ASN A 106 11.59 8.60 5.25
N TYR A 107 12.40 9.64 5.12
CA TYR A 107 13.53 9.69 4.20
C TYR A 107 14.60 10.63 4.76
N ASP A 108 15.86 10.37 4.41
CA ASP A 108 16.96 11.26 4.76
C ASP A 108 17.16 12.30 3.65
N ALA A 109 17.50 13.54 4.04
CA ALA A 109 18.00 14.53 3.10
C ALA A 109 19.33 14.03 2.50
N GLY A 110 19.49 14.12 1.18
CA GLY A 110 20.75 13.80 0.53
C GLY A 110 21.85 14.80 0.91
N THR A 111 23.06 14.32 1.15
CA THR A 111 24.21 15.17 1.52
C THR A 111 24.99 15.67 0.30
N GLU A 112 24.79 15.07 -0.87
CA GLU A 112 25.34 15.50 -2.16
C GLU A 112 24.31 15.18 -3.27
N ALA A 113 24.06 16.14 -4.17
CA ALA A 113 23.26 15.89 -5.36
C ALA A 113 24.04 14.94 -6.27
N ARG A 114 23.69 13.66 -6.26
CA ARG A 114 24.21 12.68 -7.21
C ARG A 114 23.03 12.20 -8.05
N GLU A 115 23.18 12.22 -9.37
CA GLU A 115 22.39 11.28 -10.17
C GLU A 115 22.71 9.89 -9.61
N ALA A 116 21.67 9.11 -9.31
CA ALA A 116 21.79 7.83 -8.60
C ALA A 116 23.02 7.05 -9.07
N PRO A 117 24.11 6.97 -8.29
CA PRO A 117 25.25 6.19 -8.73
C PRO A 117 24.84 4.72 -8.57
N GLY A 118 24.94 3.94 -9.64
CA GLY A 118 24.19 2.69 -9.79
C GLY A 118 22.99 2.79 -10.75
N ALA A 119 22.76 3.94 -11.39
CA ALA A 119 22.10 3.98 -12.69
C ALA A 119 22.73 2.89 -13.56
N PRO A 120 21.94 1.99 -14.19
CA PRO A 120 22.48 1.21 -15.27
C PRO A 120 23.08 2.23 -16.24
N LEU A 121 24.36 2.05 -16.54
CA LEU A 121 24.97 2.46 -17.79
C LEU A 121 23.88 2.37 -18.85
N ASP A 122 23.60 3.50 -19.52
CA ASP A 122 22.67 3.64 -20.65
C ASP A 122 21.28 4.23 -20.34
N ILE A 123 21.19 5.41 -19.68
CA ILE A 123 19.95 6.24 -19.65
C ILE A 123 19.37 6.47 -21.06
N ASP A 124 20.23 6.44 -22.10
CA ASP A 124 19.85 6.55 -23.50
C ASP A 124 19.14 5.29 -24.04
N ALA A 125 19.35 4.10 -23.47
CA ALA A 125 18.57 2.90 -23.80
C ALA A 125 17.15 2.90 -23.20
N PHE A 126 16.83 3.81 -22.28
CA PHE A 126 15.61 3.79 -21.47
C PHE A 126 14.57 4.86 -21.83
N ALA A 127 14.84 5.67 -22.87
CA ALA A 127 13.99 6.81 -23.24
C ALA A 127 12.59 6.44 -23.77
N THR A 128 12.30 5.18 -24.10
CA THR A 128 11.04 4.78 -24.79
C THR A 128 10.27 3.63 -24.12
N GLY A 129 10.60 3.25 -22.88
CA GLY A 129 9.99 2.11 -22.21
C GLY A 129 8.72 2.45 -21.41
N GLY A 130 7.76 1.51 -21.38
CA GLY A 130 6.56 1.59 -20.55
C GLY A 130 5.34 2.24 -21.20
N GLU A 131 5.35 2.48 -22.52
CA GLU A 131 4.15 2.91 -23.24
C GLU A 131 2.98 1.96 -22.96
N GLY A 132 1.78 2.52 -22.77
CA GLY A 132 0.59 1.70 -22.49
C GLY A 132 0.39 1.36 -21.01
N VAL A 133 1.40 1.55 -20.14
CA VAL A 133 1.35 1.19 -18.72
C VAL A 133 0.93 2.39 -17.86
N ASP A 134 0.04 2.13 -16.90
CA ASP A 134 -0.36 3.10 -15.88
C ASP A 134 0.38 2.81 -14.57
N ILE A 135 1.17 3.79 -14.08
CA ILE A 135 1.81 3.75 -12.77
C ILE A 135 1.04 4.68 -11.83
N TYR A 136 0.38 4.10 -10.82
CA TYR A 136 -0.31 4.84 -9.77
C TYR A 136 0.66 5.14 -8.62
N SER A 137 0.90 6.44 -8.39
CA SER A 137 1.66 6.93 -7.24
C SER A 137 0.72 7.13 -6.06
N VAL A 138 0.75 6.20 -5.09
CA VAL A 138 -0.05 6.24 -3.87
C VAL A 138 0.77 6.89 -2.76
N ASP A 139 0.65 8.21 -2.61
CA ASP A 139 1.62 9.01 -1.88
C ASP A 139 1.02 10.36 -1.39
N THR A 140 1.84 11.40 -1.25
CA THR A 140 1.48 12.78 -0.89
C THR A 140 0.84 13.57 -2.04
N GLY A 141 0.66 12.95 -3.21
CA GLY A 141 0.24 13.61 -4.44
C GLY A 141 1.37 13.68 -5.47
N VAL A 142 1.12 14.29 -6.63
CA VAL A 142 2.16 14.55 -7.64
C VAL A 142 1.97 15.95 -8.18
N TYR A 143 3.05 16.71 -8.33
CA TYR A 143 3.06 17.95 -9.09
C TYR A 143 3.07 17.64 -10.59
N THR A 144 1.87 17.39 -11.13
CA THR A 144 1.66 16.91 -12.49
C THR A 144 2.15 17.87 -13.58
N ALA A 145 2.33 19.16 -13.25
CA ALA A 145 2.85 20.17 -14.15
C ALA A 145 4.40 20.21 -14.23
N HIS A 146 5.10 19.32 -13.51
CA HIS A 146 6.56 19.23 -13.61
C HIS A 146 7.00 18.76 -15.01
N ASN A 147 8.01 19.42 -15.59
CA ASN A 147 8.48 19.19 -16.96
C ASN A 147 8.92 17.74 -17.20
N SER A 148 9.45 17.06 -16.17
CA SER A 148 9.86 15.65 -16.24
C SER A 148 8.73 14.71 -16.70
N PHE A 149 7.46 15.04 -16.45
CA PHE A 149 6.35 14.18 -16.88
C PHE A 149 5.89 14.42 -18.31
N GLY A 150 6.23 15.55 -18.94
CA GLY A 150 5.85 15.85 -20.33
C GLY A 150 4.36 15.70 -20.63
N GLY A 151 3.48 15.96 -19.65
CA GLY A 151 2.02 15.80 -19.76
C GLY A 151 1.48 14.39 -19.50
N ARG A 152 2.33 13.41 -19.20
CA ARG A 152 1.92 12.02 -18.90
C ARG A 152 1.44 11.81 -17.45
N ALA A 153 1.64 12.80 -16.59
CA ALA A 153 1.14 12.78 -15.22
C ALA A 153 -0.23 13.46 -15.12
N ARG A 154 -1.17 12.81 -14.44
CA ARG A 154 -2.51 13.36 -14.16
C ARG A 154 -3.00 12.98 -12.77
N TRP A 155 -3.99 13.71 -12.27
CA TRP A 155 -4.68 13.35 -11.04
C TRP A 155 -5.63 12.16 -11.25
N GLY A 156 -5.66 11.27 -10.27
CA GLY A 156 -6.64 10.20 -10.13
C GLY A 156 -7.65 10.53 -9.04
N ALA A 157 -7.25 10.37 -7.78
CA ALA A 157 -8.11 10.57 -6.62
C ALA A 157 -7.33 11.06 -5.39
N THR A 158 -8.06 11.63 -4.41
CA THR A 158 -7.52 12.05 -3.12
C THR A 158 -8.42 11.54 -2.00
N PHE A 159 -7.81 10.98 -0.97
CA PHE A 159 -8.47 10.41 0.21
C PHE A 159 -7.91 11.07 1.46
N GLY A 160 -8.70 11.14 2.54
CA GLY A 160 -8.32 11.79 3.80
C GLY A 160 -8.71 13.27 3.92
N GLY A 161 -9.46 13.81 2.95
CA GLY A 161 -9.95 15.20 2.97
C GLY A 161 -8.90 16.24 2.63
N TYR A 162 -7.82 15.85 1.94
CA TYR A 162 -6.76 16.75 1.51
C TYR A 162 -7.11 17.47 0.19
N ALA A 163 -6.35 18.52 -0.12
CA ALA A 163 -6.41 19.16 -1.43
C ALA A 163 -5.74 18.29 -2.51
N ASN A 164 -6.17 18.45 -3.77
CA ASN A 164 -5.53 17.82 -4.95
C ASN A 164 -4.22 18.54 -5.31
N ALA A 165 -3.24 18.45 -4.42
CA ALA A 165 -1.90 19.00 -4.60
C ALA A 165 -0.87 18.11 -3.90
N ASP A 166 0.35 18.10 -4.43
CA ASP A 166 1.50 17.61 -3.65
C ASP A 166 2.07 18.75 -2.82
N GLY A 167 1.72 18.79 -1.54
CA GLY A 167 2.27 19.77 -0.58
C GLY A 167 3.54 19.31 0.12
N ASN A 168 4.01 18.08 -0.14
CA ASN A 168 5.21 17.52 0.51
C ASN A 168 6.41 17.43 -0.45
N GLY A 169 6.19 16.95 -1.67
CA GLY A 169 7.21 16.73 -2.69
C GLY A 169 7.64 15.28 -2.86
N HIS A 170 7.44 14.44 -1.83
CA HIS A 170 7.81 13.03 -1.86
C HIS A 170 7.12 12.27 -3.00
N GLY A 171 5.81 12.42 -3.17
CA GLY A 171 5.08 11.74 -4.25
C GLY A 171 5.47 12.21 -5.66
N THR A 172 5.85 13.48 -5.83
CA THR A 172 6.45 13.98 -7.09
C THR A 172 7.79 13.30 -7.38
N HIS A 173 8.65 13.18 -6.36
CA HIS A 173 9.97 12.55 -6.46
C HIS A 173 9.85 11.08 -6.86
N THR A 174 9.02 10.32 -6.14
CA THR A 174 8.82 8.88 -6.39
C THR A 174 8.21 8.64 -7.76
N ALA A 175 7.19 9.41 -8.16
CA ALA A 175 6.58 9.30 -9.47
C ALA A 175 7.57 9.58 -10.61
N ALA A 176 8.45 10.59 -10.45
CA ALA A 176 9.46 10.91 -11.44
C ALA A 176 10.61 9.88 -11.48
N THR A 177 10.94 9.23 -10.36
CA THR A 177 11.89 8.10 -10.36
C THR A 177 11.32 6.89 -11.10
N ALA A 178 10.00 6.68 -11.10
CA ALA A 178 9.39 5.63 -11.90
C ALA A 178 9.36 5.98 -13.39
N ALA A 179 8.87 7.18 -13.75
CA ALA A 179 8.46 7.49 -15.13
C ALA A 179 8.79 8.90 -15.63
N GLY A 180 9.61 9.67 -14.91
CA GLY A 180 10.11 10.95 -15.38
C GLY A 180 11.00 10.79 -16.63
N ALA A 181 10.92 11.72 -17.58
CA ALA A 181 11.72 11.69 -18.81
C ALA A 181 13.22 11.88 -18.53
N THR A 182 13.55 12.62 -17.46
CA THR A 182 14.95 12.91 -17.08
C THR A 182 15.46 11.99 -15.97
N TYR A 183 14.58 11.56 -15.05
CA TYR A 183 14.98 10.88 -13.81
C TYR A 183 14.42 9.47 -13.68
N GLY A 184 13.54 9.07 -14.59
CA GLY A 184 12.75 7.86 -14.48
C GLY A 184 13.26 6.74 -15.38
N ILE A 185 12.80 5.53 -15.06
CA ILE A 185 13.14 4.32 -15.82
C ILE A 185 12.16 4.08 -16.96
N ALA A 186 10.87 4.34 -16.75
CA ALA A 186 9.81 4.14 -17.73
C ALA A 186 9.31 5.48 -18.30
N ALA A 187 10.16 6.15 -19.08
CA ALA A 187 9.91 7.49 -19.61
C ALA A 187 8.70 7.59 -20.58
N SER A 188 8.05 6.49 -20.94
CA SER A 188 6.81 6.47 -21.75
C SER A 188 5.57 6.00 -20.97
N ALA A 189 5.69 5.64 -19.69
CA ALA A 189 4.55 5.27 -18.86
C ALA A 189 3.71 6.48 -18.44
N ASN A 190 2.43 6.24 -18.15
CA ASN A 190 1.56 7.24 -17.53
C ASN A 190 1.77 7.26 -16.02
N VAL A 191 1.64 8.44 -15.42
CA VAL A 191 1.64 8.62 -13.96
C VAL A 191 0.26 9.07 -13.52
N ILE A 192 -0.30 8.40 -12.52
CA ILE A 192 -1.61 8.73 -11.96
C ILE A 192 -1.45 8.99 -10.46
N ALA A 193 -1.69 10.23 -10.04
CA ALA A 193 -1.58 10.63 -8.65
C ALA A 193 -2.77 10.14 -7.83
N VAL A 194 -2.49 9.40 -6.76
CA VAL A 194 -3.46 8.99 -5.74
C VAL A 194 -2.97 9.49 -4.39
N LYS A 195 -3.51 10.62 -3.93
CA LYS A 195 -3.08 11.21 -2.65
C LYS A 195 -3.79 10.53 -1.49
N VAL A 196 -3.01 9.95 -0.59
CA VAL A 196 -3.49 9.27 0.62
C VAL A 196 -2.76 9.76 1.87
N LEU A 197 -1.73 10.58 1.69
CA LEU A 197 -0.95 11.20 2.75
C LEU A 197 -1.15 12.72 2.76
N SER A 198 -1.21 13.27 3.97
CA SER A 198 -1.18 14.72 4.20
C SER A 198 0.14 15.34 3.72
N ASP A 199 0.20 16.66 3.70
CA ASP A 199 1.43 17.40 3.33
C ASP A 199 2.55 17.21 4.36
N GLY A 200 2.21 16.75 5.58
CA GLY A 200 3.17 16.31 6.58
C GLY A 200 3.69 14.87 6.38
N GLY A 201 3.29 14.18 5.31
CA GLY A 201 3.80 12.85 4.97
C GLY A 201 3.20 11.69 5.78
N SER A 202 2.08 11.91 6.46
CA SER A 202 1.36 10.86 7.22
C SER A 202 -0.10 10.78 6.81
N GLY A 203 -0.71 9.59 6.93
CA GLY A 203 -2.10 9.34 6.58
C GLY A 203 -2.65 8.07 7.23
N ALA A 204 -3.97 7.96 7.31
CA ALA A 204 -4.61 6.80 7.92
C ALA A 204 -4.59 5.59 6.97
N TRP A 205 -4.51 4.38 7.51
CA TRP A 205 -4.59 3.16 6.70
C TRP A 205 -5.91 3.07 5.93
N SER A 206 -7.00 3.61 6.49
CA SER A 206 -8.28 3.71 5.78
C SER A 206 -8.20 4.54 4.50
N ASP A 207 -7.47 5.67 4.50
CA ASP A 207 -7.26 6.51 3.31
C ASP A 207 -6.44 5.76 2.25
N ILE A 208 -5.42 5.01 2.69
CA ILE A 208 -4.56 4.20 1.82
C ILE A 208 -5.34 3.05 1.18
N ILE A 209 -6.15 2.34 1.96
CA ILE A 209 -7.03 1.27 1.47
C ILE A 209 -8.06 1.82 0.48
N ALA A 210 -8.62 3.01 0.73
CA ALA A 210 -9.50 3.70 -0.22
C ALA A 210 -8.78 4.00 -1.55
N GLY A 211 -7.52 4.43 -1.50
CA GLY A 211 -6.65 4.60 -2.66
C GLY A 211 -6.46 3.30 -3.45
N VAL A 212 -6.13 2.19 -2.77
CA VAL A 212 -5.98 0.87 -3.41
C VAL A 212 -7.31 0.41 -4.02
N ASN A 213 -8.43 0.61 -3.34
CA ASN A 213 -9.78 0.30 -3.84
C ASN A 213 -10.14 1.08 -5.11
N TYR A 214 -9.76 2.35 -5.16
CA TYR A 214 -9.90 3.18 -6.36
C TYR A 214 -9.06 2.67 -7.52
N ILE A 215 -7.81 2.26 -7.27
CA ILE A 215 -6.92 1.72 -8.32
C ILE A 215 -7.52 0.46 -8.94
N VAL A 216 -8.04 -0.47 -8.11
CA VAL A 216 -8.72 -1.68 -8.63
C VAL A 216 -9.87 -1.32 -9.57
N SER A 217 -10.70 -0.35 -9.17
CA SER A 217 -11.83 0.11 -10.00
C SER A 217 -11.35 0.77 -11.30
N SER A 218 -10.33 1.61 -11.20
CA SER A 218 -9.80 2.39 -12.32
C SER A 218 -9.06 1.51 -13.33
N ALA A 219 -8.29 0.52 -12.86
CA ALA A 219 -7.60 -0.46 -13.69
C ALA A 219 -8.58 -1.34 -14.47
N LYS A 220 -9.67 -1.80 -13.83
CA LYS A 220 -10.75 -2.55 -14.51
C LYS A 220 -11.41 -1.71 -15.61
N SER A 221 -11.65 -0.42 -15.34
CA SER A 221 -12.28 0.50 -16.28
C SER A 221 -11.36 0.84 -17.46
N SER A 222 -10.06 1.07 -17.21
CA SER A 222 -9.10 1.42 -18.27
C SER A 222 -8.68 0.21 -19.11
N GLY A 223 -8.67 -0.99 -18.52
CA GLY A 223 -8.14 -2.21 -19.14
C GLY A 223 -6.62 -2.17 -19.37
N ARG A 224 -5.92 -1.16 -18.83
CA ARG A 224 -4.48 -0.96 -19.04
C ARG A 224 -3.65 -1.75 -18.01
N PRO A 225 -2.47 -2.27 -18.39
CA PRO A 225 -1.52 -2.79 -17.43
C PRO A 225 -1.22 -1.77 -16.35
N THR A 226 -1.34 -2.19 -15.09
CA THR A 226 -1.33 -1.28 -13.94
C THR A 226 -0.29 -1.70 -12.91
N ILE A 227 0.53 -0.75 -12.48
CA ILE A 227 1.46 -0.88 -11.37
C ILE A 227 1.09 0.16 -10.32
N ALA A 228 1.06 -0.21 -9.05
CA ALA A 228 0.88 0.69 -7.93
C ALA A 228 2.15 0.73 -7.06
N THR A 229 2.61 1.94 -6.73
CA THR A 229 3.76 2.16 -5.85
C THR A 229 3.28 2.62 -4.48
N LEU A 230 3.69 1.91 -3.42
CA LEU A 230 3.51 2.36 -2.03
C LEU A 230 4.89 2.63 -1.41
N SER A 231 5.35 3.87 -1.56
CA SER A 231 6.59 4.37 -0.95
C SER A 231 6.34 4.90 0.47
N LEU A 232 5.59 4.14 1.26
CA LEU A 232 5.12 4.47 2.61
C LEU A 232 5.11 3.22 3.47
N GLY A 233 5.03 3.37 4.78
CA GLY A 233 4.90 2.23 5.68
C GLY A 233 4.54 2.62 7.10
N GLY A 234 4.37 1.59 7.94
CA GLY A 234 4.11 1.77 9.35
C GLY A 234 4.05 0.45 10.11
N GLY A 235 3.48 0.52 11.31
CA GLY A 235 3.25 -0.66 12.13
C GLY A 235 2.44 -1.72 11.39
N ALA A 236 2.78 -2.99 11.64
CA ALA A 236 2.08 -4.15 11.10
C ALA A 236 0.55 -4.05 11.35
N ILE A 237 -0.23 -4.07 10.26
CA ILE A 237 -1.69 -4.03 10.32
C ILE A 237 -2.31 -4.87 9.21
N GLN A 238 -3.19 -5.79 9.56
CA GLN A 238 -3.72 -6.79 8.63
C GLN A 238 -4.56 -6.18 7.50
N SER A 239 -5.29 -5.08 7.77
CA SER A 239 -6.26 -4.51 6.83
C SER A 239 -5.63 -3.99 5.54
N VAL A 240 -4.47 -3.34 5.61
CA VAL A 240 -3.76 -2.87 4.40
C VAL A 240 -3.13 -4.04 3.65
N ASP A 241 -2.63 -5.05 4.37
CA ASP A 241 -2.04 -6.23 3.75
C ASP A 241 -3.08 -7.02 2.94
N ASP A 242 -4.24 -7.27 3.55
CA ASP A 242 -5.40 -7.89 2.89
C ASP A 242 -5.80 -7.11 1.64
N SER A 243 -5.84 -5.77 1.73
CA SER A 243 -6.18 -4.89 0.60
C SER A 243 -5.19 -4.99 -0.56
N VAL A 244 -3.89 -4.95 -0.25
CA VAL A 244 -2.82 -5.04 -1.26
C VAL A 244 -2.81 -6.43 -1.89
N ALA A 245 -2.84 -7.49 -1.09
CA ALA A 245 -2.89 -8.87 -1.59
C ALA A 245 -4.12 -9.10 -2.49
N SER A 246 -5.27 -8.55 -2.12
CA SER A 246 -6.48 -8.63 -2.93
C SER A 246 -6.36 -7.88 -4.26
N ALA A 247 -5.79 -6.67 -4.26
CA ALA A 247 -5.54 -5.92 -5.50
C ALA A 247 -4.58 -6.67 -6.43
N ILE A 248 -3.55 -7.31 -5.87
CA ILE A 248 -2.61 -8.16 -6.61
C ILE A 248 -3.30 -9.36 -7.23
N SER A 249 -4.19 -10.04 -6.49
CA SER A 249 -4.95 -11.17 -7.03
C SER A 249 -5.88 -10.78 -8.19
N GLN A 250 -6.17 -9.48 -8.33
CA GLN A 250 -6.95 -8.90 -9.43
C GLN A 250 -6.08 -8.39 -10.59
N GLY A 251 -4.77 -8.70 -10.58
CA GLY A 251 -3.86 -8.43 -11.70
C GLY A 251 -3.10 -7.11 -11.64
N ILE A 252 -3.19 -6.38 -10.53
CA ILE A 252 -2.38 -5.16 -10.34
C ILE A 252 -1.01 -5.54 -9.78
N HIS A 253 0.04 -5.02 -10.38
CA HIS A 253 1.40 -5.18 -9.85
C HIS A 253 1.62 -4.19 -8.71
N PHE A 254 2.27 -4.63 -7.63
CA PHE A 254 2.64 -3.74 -6.52
C PHE A 254 4.14 -3.77 -6.28
N THR A 255 4.71 -2.59 -6.12
CA THR A 255 6.04 -2.38 -5.54
C THR A 255 5.89 -1.61 -4.24
N ILE A 256 6.46 -2.12 -3.17
CA ILE A 256 6.30 -1.57 -1.83
C ILE A 256 7.66 -1.36 -1.16
N ALA A 257 7.78 -0.29 -0.38
CA ALA A 257 9.01 0.00 0.34
C ALA A 257 9.24 -0.99 1.49
N ALA A 258 10.46 -1.50 1.61
CA ALA A 258 10.83 -2.34 2.76
C ALA A 258 10.78 -1.56 4.10
N GLY A 259 10.99 -0.25 4.06
CA GLY A 259 11.04 0.64 5.23
C GLY A 259 12.47 1.06 5.62
N ASN A 260 12.59 2.12 6.42
CA ASN A 260 13.85 2.84 6.67
C ASN A 260 14.28 2.81 8.16
N SER A 261 14.04 1.69 8.84
CA SER A 261 14.29 1.55 10.28
C SER A 261 15.39 0.53 10.63
N ASN A 262 16.03 -0.06 9.63
CA ASN A 262 16.99 -1.16 9.78
C ASN A 262 16.47 -2.30 10.67
N VAL A 263 15.23 -2.73 10.42
CA VAL A 263 14.59 -3.87 11.08
C VAL A 263 14.15 -4.93 10.06
N ASP A 264 13.66 -6.06 10.55
CA ASP A 264 13.00 -7.06 9.70
C ASP A 264 11.71 -6.48 9.09
N ALA A 265 11.68 -6.34 7.76
CA ALA A 265 10.57 -5.82 6.98
C ALA A 265 9.28 -6.64 7.20
N GLY A 266 9.39 -7.92 7.55
CA GLY A 266 8.25 -8.80 7.87
C GLY A 266 7.46 -8.36 9.10
N THR A 267 7.99 -7.42 9.88
CA THR A 267 7.31 -6.84 11.07
C THR A 267 6.55 -5.54 10.77
N THR A 268 6.54 -5.09 9.51
CA THR A 268 5.94 -3.82 9.08
C THR A 268 4.96 -4.01 7.93
N SER A 269 4.02 -3.08 7.79
CA SER A 269 3.04 -3.08 6.68
C SER A 269 3.25 -1.85 5.79
N PRO A 270 3.04 -1.98 4.46
CA PRO A 270 2.67 -3.20 3.74
C PRO A 270 3.84 -4.15 3.45
N ALA A 271 5.08 -3.84 3.86
CA ALA A 271 6.29 -4.59 3.49
C ALA A 271 6.25 -6.12 3.74
N ARG A 272 5.40 -6.59 4.66
CA ARG A 272 5.18 -8.03 4.92
C ARG A 272 4.24 -8.73 3.93
N VAL A 273 3.67 -8.04 2.94
CA VAL A 273 2.79 -8.64 1.93
C VAL A 273 3.62 -9.47 0.96
N VAL A 274 3.63 -10.79 1.17
CA VAL A 274 4.45 -11.75 0.40
C VAL A 274 4.16 -11.75 -1.11
N THR A 275 2.95 -11.39 -1.54
CA THR A 275 2.58 -11.37 -2.96
C THR A 275 2.97 -10.08 -3.69
N ALA A 276 3.40 -9.04 -2.96
CA ALA A 276 3.92 -7.80 -3.53
C ALA A 276 5.42 -7.93 -3.83
N ASN A 277 6.00 -6.95 -4.54
CA ASN A 277 7.46 -6.84 -4.64
C ASN A 277 7.97 -5.88 -3.57
N THR A 278 8.62 -6.40 -2.53
CA THR A 278 9.16 -5.59 -1.44
C THR A 278 10.60 -5.19 -1.73
N ILE A 279 10.86 -3.88 -1.78
CA ILE A 279 12.10 -3.33 -2.33
C ILE A 279 12.97 -2.74 -1.22
N GLY A 280 14.18 -3.30 -1.08
CA GLY A 280 15.24 -2.77 -0.22
C GLY A 280 16.05 -1.67 -0.92
N ALA A 281 16.71 -0.81 -0.13
CA ALA A 281 17.58 0.24 -0.66
C ALA A 281 19.06 -0.15 -0.57
N SER A 282 19.79 0.10 -1.65
CA SER A 282 21.25 -0.02 -1.71
C SER A 282 21.88 1.31 -2.10
N ASP A 283 23.16 1.47 -1.76
CA ASP A 283 23.99 2.58 -2.21
C ASP A 283 24.66 2.29 -3.56
N ALA A 284 25.45 3.25 -4.01
CA ALA A 284 26.22 3.20 -5.24
C ALA A 284 27.20 2.04 -5.39
N ASN A 285 27.64 1.46 -4.28
CA ASN A 285 28.58 0.36 -4.25
C ASN A 285 27.84 -0.99 -4.12
N ASN A 286 26.52 -1.00 -4.33
CA ASN A 286 25.64 -2.14 -4.07
C ASN A 286 25.72 -2.62 -2.61
N VAL A 287 26.02 -1.72 -1.67
CA VAL A 287 25.95 -2.05 -0.24
C VAL A 287 24.53 -1.73 0.22
N LYS A 288 23.93 -2.61 1.01
CA LYS A 288 22.67 -2.33 1.70
C LYS A 288 22.76 -0.96 2.38
N ALA A 289 21.79 -0.07 2.11
CA ALA A 289 21.71 1.20 2.79
C ALA A 289 21.53 0.98 4.30
N TYR A 290 22.25 1.77 5.11
CA TYR A 290 22.30 1.57 6.56
C TYR A 290 20.90 1.62 7.21
N PHE A 291 19.99 2.44 6.66
CA PHE A 291 18.61 2.58 7.12
C PHE A 291 17.67 1.48 6.59
N SER A 292 17.99 0.80 5.48
CA SER A 292 17.02 -0.09 4.82
C SER A 292 16.64 -1.23 5.75
N ASN A 293 15.35 -1.52 5.84
CA ASN A 293 14.88 -2.79 6.40
C ASN A 293 15.38 -3.96 5.53
N TYR A 294 15.34 -5.16 6.12
CA TYR A 294 15.89 -6.39 5.57
C TYR A 294 14.99 -7.59 5.92
N GLY A 295 15.41 -8.81 5.58
CA GLY A 295 14.70 -10.04 5.93
C GLY A 295 14.13 -10.79 4.73
N PRO A 296 13.51 -11.96 4.97
CA PRO A 296 13.11 -12.89 3.91
C PRO A 296 11.98 -12.37 3.02
N VAL A 297 11.29 -11.31 3.43
CA VAL A 297 10.23 -10.69 2.62
C VAL A 297 10.76 -9.71 1.57
N VAL A 298 12.05 -9.34 1.61
CA VAL A 298 12.66 -8.46 0.58
C VAL A 298 12.93 -9.29 -0.68
N ASP A 299 12.32 -8.89 -1.79
CA ASP A 299 12.43 -9.58 -3.08
C ASP A 299 13.71 -9.21 -3.85
N VAL A 300 13.99 -7.91 -3.92
CA VAL A 300 15.14 -7.31 -4.60
C VAL A 300 15.54 -6.01 -3.93
N TRP A 301 16.74 -5.56 -4.24
CA TRP A 301 17.28 -4.26 -3.88
C TRP A 301 17.29 -3.34 -5.11
N ALA A 302 17.21 -2.04 -4.90
CA ALA A 302 17.44 -1.04 -5.93
C ALA A 302 18.20 0.18 -5.36
N PRO A 303 18.73 1.09 -6.21
CA PRO A 303 19.34 2.32 -5.75
C PRO A 303 18.37 3.14 -4.90
N GLY A 304 18.78 3.48 -3.67
CA GLY A 304 17.94 4.22 -2.73
C GLY A 304 18.68 5.27 -1.90
N VAL A 305 19.96 5.53 -2.18
CA VAL A 305 20.78 6.52 -1.46
C VAL A 305 21.13 7.67 -2.40
N ASN A 306 20.89 8.90 -1.97
CA ASN A 306 21.15 10.14 -2.71
C ASN A 306 20.54 10.14 -4.11
N ILE A 307 19.25 9.78 -4.22
CA ILE A 307 18.57 9.67 -5.52
C ILE A 307 18.03 11.04 -5.92
N LEU A 308 18.60 11.62 -6.99
CA LEU A 308 18.08 12.84 -7.61
C LEU A 308 16.80 12.54 -8.40
N SER A 309 15.75 13.35 -8.19
CA SER A 309 14.52 13.29 -9.00
C SER A 309 13.81 14.65 -9.00
N ALA A 310 12.65 14.71 -9.65
CA ALA A 310 11.78 15.89 -9.67
C ALA A 310 11.28 16.25 -8.28
N TRP A 311 11.02 17.54 -8.06
CA TRP A 311 10.48 18.06 -6.81
C TRP A 311 9.40 19.11 -7.06
N ILE A 312 8.75 19.55 -5.98
CA ILE A 312 7.75 20.62 -6.00
C ILE A 312 8.40 22.01 -5.97
N GLY A 313 7.60 23.05 -6.24
CA GLY A 313 8.00 24.46 -6.14
C GLY A 313 8.27 25.14 -7.49
N SER A 314 8.70 24.39 -8.51
CA SER A 314 8.73 24.88 -9.91
C SER A 314 8.65 23.73 -10.91
N PRO A 315 8.32 23.97 -12.19
CA PRO A 315 8.29 22.92 -13.23
C PRO A 315 9.63 22.21 -13.49
N SER A 316 10.75 22.69 -12.94
CA SER A 316 12.08 22.10 -13.09
C SER A 316 12.79 21.89 -11.76
N ALA A 317 12.06 21.95 -10.64
CA ALA A 317 12.65 21.75 -9.31
C ALA A 317 13.12 20.31 -9.14
N THR A 318 14.24 20.12 -8.46
CA THR A 318 14.79 18.78 -8.19
C THR A 318 15.20 18.66 -6.73
N ASN A 319 15.30 17.43 -6.26
CA ASN A 319 15.81 17.14 -4.92
C ASN A 319 16.49 15.77 -4.87
N SER A 320 17.55 15.64 -4.06
CA SER A 320 18.20 14.37 -3.75
C SER A 320 17.81 13.94 -2.35
N ILE A 321 17.18 12.78 -2.25
CA ILE A 321 16.77 12.16 -0.98
C ILE A 321 17.10 10.68 -0.96
N SER A 322 17.14 10.10 0.24
CA SER A 322 17.48 8.68 0.45
C SER A 322 16.35 7.96 1.16
N GLY A 323 16.01 6.76 0.67
CA GLY A 323 15.02 5.90 1.26
C GLY A 323 14.69 4.69 0.40
N THR A 324 14.13 3.65 1.01
CA THR A 324 13.44 2.56 0.28
C THR A 324 12.29 3.10 -0.58
N SER A 325 11.75 4.26 -0.22
CA SER A 325 10.81 5.04 -1.03
C SER A 325 11.32 5.42 -2.42
N MET A 326 12.64 5.55 -2.62
CA MET A 326 13.24 5.86 -3.92
C MET A 326 13.58 4.59 -4.70
N ALA A 327 14.01 3.54 -3.98
CA ALA A 327 14.25 2.22 -4.56
C ALA A 327 12.97 1.58 -5.11
N THR A 328 11.84 1.78 -4.43
CA THR A 328 10.52 1.23 -4.80
C THR A 328 10.05 1.64 -6.21
N PRO A 329 9.92 2.94 -6.55
CA PRO A 329 9.48 3.39 -7.86
C PRO A 329 10.49 3.07 -8.96
N PHE A 330 11.79 2.94 -8.64
CA PHE A 330 12.79 2.47 -9.59
C PHE A 330 12.40 1.09 -10.14
N VAL A 331 12.02 0.15 -9.26
CA VAL A 331 11.56 -1.18 -9.67
C VAL A 331 10.20 -1.12 -10.39
N ALA A 332 9.30 -0.22 -9.99
CA ALA A 332 8.05 -0.02 -10.74
C ALA A 332 8.31 0.40 -12.19
N GLY A 333 9.29 1.28 -12.41
CA GLY A 333 9.74 1.64 -13.75
C GLY A 333 10.31 0.43 -14.51
N ILE A 334 11.14 -0.41 -13.88
CA ILE A 334 11.62 -1.67 -14.48
C ILE A 334 10.46 -2.55 -14.94
N LEU A 335 9.47 -2.76 -14.07
CA LEU A 335 8.30 -3.56 -14.38
C LEU A 335 7.49 -2.95 -15.52
N ALA A 336 7.34 -1.63 -15.58
CA ALA A 336 6.64 -0.96 -16.67
C ALA A 336 7.35 -1.14 -18.01
N VAL A 337 8.67 -1.00 -18.05
CA VAL A 337 9.47 -1.27 -19.25
C VAL A 337 9.29 -2.73 -19.70
N ALA A 338 9.38 -3.68 -18.77
CA ALA A 338 9.19 -5.10 -19.07
C ALA A 338 7.78 -5.39 -19.62
N ILE A 339 6.73 -4.80 -19.04
CA ILE A 339 5.36 -4.93 -19.55
C ILE A 339 5.23 -4.37 -20.97
N GLY A 340 5.81 -3.19 -21.24
CA GLY A 340 5.78 -2.59 -22.57
C GLY A 340 6.47 -3.45 -23.63
N LYS A 341 7.57 -4.13 -23.25
CA LYS A 341 8.38 -4.95 -24.15
C LYS A 341 7.84 -6.38 -24.35
N TYR A 342 7.35 -6.99 -23.28
CA TYR A 342 7.00 -8.42 -23.24
C TYR A 342 5.51 -8.70 -23.04
N GLY A 343 4.70 -7.65 -22.92
CA GLY A 343 3.29 -7.75 -22.60
C GLY A 343 3.03 -7.91 -21.10
N ASN A 344 1.78 -7.68 -20.70
CA ASN A 344 1.37 -7.77 -19.30
C ASN A 344 1.19 -9.23 -18.85
N LYS A 345 2.14 -9.73 -18.05
CA LYS A 345 2.04 -11.03 -17.37
C LYS A 345 1.25 -10.90 -16.07
N THR A 346 0.87 -12.03 -15.47
CA THR A 346 0.30 -12.03 -14.12
C THR A 346 1.32 -11.48 -13.11
N PRO A 347 0.90 -10.87 -11.99
CA PRO A 347 1.83 -10.36 -10.98
C PRO A 347 2.85 -11.39 -10.50
N ALA A 348 2.42 -12.62 -10.20
CA ALA A 348 3.33 -13.68 -9.78
C ALA A 348 4.40 -14.01 -10.84
N ALA A 349 4.02 -14.05 -12.12
CA ALA A 349 4.96 -14.33 -13.21
C ALA A 349 5.92 -13.17 -13.45
N LEU A 350 5.45 -11.93 -13.43
CA LEU A 350 6.32 -10.76 -13.60
C LEU A 350 7.28 -10.56 -12.41
N SER A 351 6.84 -10.83 -11.19
CA SER A 351 7.70 -10.87 -10.00
C SER A 351 8.76 -11.96 -10.08
N ALA A 352 8.42 -13.13 -10.64
CA ALA A 352 9.40 -14.18 -10.88
C ALA A 352 10.44 -13.78 -11.93
N ASP A 353 10.01 -13.13 -13.02
CA ASP A 353 10.91 -12.60 -14.04
C ASP A 353 11.85 -11.52 -13.46
N LEU A 354 11.31 -10.61 -12.64
CA LEU A 354 12.11 -9.59 -11.95
C LEU A 354 13.27 -10.22 -11.17
N ARG A 355 12.98 -11.23 -10.35
CA ARG A 355 14.02 -11.91 -9.55
C ARG A 355 14.97 -12.74 -10.42
N ALA A 356 14.46 -13.37 -11.48
CA ALA A 356 15.28 -14.19 -12.38
C ALA A 356 16.27 -13.35 -13.21
N ASN A 357 15.93 -12.11 -13.53
CA ASN A 357 16.79 -11.19 -14.27
C ASN A 357 17.63 -10.28 -13.37
N ALA A 358 17.43 -10.29 -12.05
CA ALA A 358 18.21 -9.52 -11.09
C ALA A 358 19.62 -10.10 -10.87
N ARG A 359 20.55 -9.26 -10.39
CA ARG A 359 21.96 -9.62 -10.19
C ARG A 359 22.30 -9.84 -8.70
N PRO A 360 22.90 -10.95 -8.29
CA PRO A 360 23.23 -11.23 -6.88
C PRO A 360 24.48 -10.49 -6.40
N VAL A 361 24.47 -9.16 -6.45
CA VAL A 361 25.65 -8.30 -6.20
C VAL A 361 25.56 -7.45 -4.94
N VAL A 362 24.41 -7.46 -4.25
CA VAL A 362 24.25 -6.65 -3.03
C VAL A 362 25.04 -7.25 -1.88
N THR A 363 25.78 -6.40 -1.17
CA THR A 363 26.56 -6.75 0.02
C THR A 363 25.99 -6.07 1.27
N GLY A 364 26.37 -6.55 2.46
CA GLY A 364 25.91 -5.98 3.73
C GLY A 364 24.47 -6.35 4.15
N ALA A 365 23.74 -7.09 3.31
CA ALA A 365 22.45 -7.65 3.67
C ALA A 365 22.61 -8.76 4.73
N PRO A 366 21.84 -8.75 5.84
CA PRO A 366 21.87 -9.83 6.83
C PRO A 366 21.47 -11.19 6.24
N SER A 367 21.96 -12.27 6.85
CA SER A 367 21.59 -13.64 6.49
C SER A 367 20.06 -13.83 6.47
N GLY A 368 19.57 -14.58 5.48
CA GLY A 368 18.13 -14.74 5.24
C GLY A 368 17.48 -13.62 4.43
N THR A 369 18.26 -12.61 4.02
CA THR A 369 17.83 -11.59 3.05
C THR A 369 18.45 -11.90 1.68
N THR A 370 17.70 -11.71 0.61
CA THR A 370 18.23 -11.79 -0.77
C THR A 370 19.41 -10.84 -0.97
N ASN A 371 20.25 -11.10 -1.98
CA ASN A 371 21.29 -10.17 -2.45
C ASN A 371 21.06 -9.70 -3.90
N LEU A 372 19.85 -9.90 -4.41
CA LEU A 372 19.47 -9.57 -5.79
C LEU A 372 19.26 -8.07 -5.97
N LEU A 373 20.09 -7.41 -6.78
CA LEU A 373 19.90 -6.06 -7.27
C LEU A 373 19.03 -6.09 -8.53
N ALA A 374 17.93 -5.35 -8.53
CA ALA A 374 17.03 -5.23 -9.67
C ALA A 374 17.75 -4.64 -10.89
N THR A 375 17.53 -5.24 -12.05
CA THR A 375 18.07 -4.81 -13.33
C THR A 375 17.01 -4.91 -14.42
N LEU A 376 17.16 -4.13 -15.48
CA LEU A 376 16.30 -4.20 -16.67
C LEU A 376 16.60 -5.45 -17.49
N TRP A 377 15.62 -5.92 -18.26
CA TRP A 377 15.75 -7.04 -19.19
C TRP A 377 14.95 -6.85 -20.48
#